data_AF-A0A2W2A737-F1
#
_entry.id   AF-A0A2W2A737-F1
#
_cell.length_a   1.000
_cell.length_b   1.000
_cell.length_c   1.000
_cell.angle_alpha   90.00
_cell.angle_beta   90.00
_cell.angle_gamma   90.00
#
_symmetry.space_group_name_H-M   'P 1'
#
loop_
_entity.id
_entity.type
_entity.pdbx_description
1 polymer ?
#
loop_
_entity_poly.entity_id
_entity_poly.type
_entity_poly.pdbx_seq_one_letter_code
_entity_poly.pdbx_strand_id
1 'polypeptide(L)'
;MLNYLFDQLTRFADSFKSLPQEQKKENALRSISHALNETCLYYRDGENGYLPDRDREKMLVKYWSAAAIAIQRYDPDLAVTCDLKSEFWVNPDNFNYDDIESLGIGLNTVRETYWRLLNPRGHNKLRNVRRRQ
;
A
#
# COMPACT_ATOMS: atom_id res chain seq x y z
N MET A 1 20.33 -30.16 30.67
CA MET A 1 19.60 -30.45 29.42
C MET A 1 18.73 -29.27 28.97
N LEU A 2 17.97 -28.62 29.87
CA LEU A 2 17.18 -27.40 29.60
C LEU A 2 17.98 -26.23 29.00
N ASN A 3 19.20 -25.99 29.47
CA ASN A 3 20.05 -24.89 28.96
C ASN A 3 20.49 -25.09 27.50
N TYR A 4 20.57 -26.34 27.01
CA TYR A 4 20.97 -26.62 25.62
C TYR A 4 19.84 -26.30 24.64
N LEU A 5 18.58 -26.58 25.01
CA LEU A 5 17.40 -26.21 24.23
C LEU A 5 17.22 -24.68 24.19
N PHE A 6 17.46 -24.00 25.30
CA PHE A 6 17.40 -22.53 25.36
C PHE A 6 18.50 -21.88 24.50
N ASP A 7 19.71 -22.43 24.50
CA ASP A 7 20.84 -21.93 23.70
C ASP A 7 20.68 -22.18 22.19
N GLN A 8 19.93 -23.22 21.79
CA GLN A 8 19.56 -23.46 20.40
C GLN A 8 18.45 -22.51 19.93
N LEU A 9 17.50 -22.18 20.82
CA LEU A 9 16.43 -21.22 20.55
C LEU A 9 16.97 -19.79 20.43
N THR A 10 17.93 -19.38 21.26
CA THR A 10 18.57 -18.07 21.16
C THR A 10 19.39 -17.93 19.87
N ARG A 11 20.12 -18.97 19.45
CA ARG A 11 20.81 -18.97 18.14
C ARG A 11 19.86 -18.88 16.95
N PHE A 12 18.66 -19.44 17.06
CA PHE A 12 17.61 -19.28 16.05
C PHE A 12 16.99 -17.87 16.07
N ALA A 13 16.83 -17.28 17.26
CA ALA A 13 16.38 -15.90 17.42
C ALA A 13 17.39 -14.89 16.85
N ASP A 14 18.69 -15.14 16.98
CA ASP A 14 19.75 -14.33 16.35
C ASP A 14 19.71 -14.38 14.82
N SER A 15 19.06 -15.40 14.25
CA SER A 15 18.84 -15.56 12.81
C SER A 15 17.67 -14.71 12.29
N PHE A 16 16.77 -14.24 13.18
CA PHE A 16 15.83 -13.16 12.89
C PHE A 16 16.55 -11.79 12.92
N LYS A 17 17.73 -11.71 12.29
CA LYS A 17 18.41 -10.43 12.05
C LYS A 17 17.39 -9.52 11.38
N SER A 18 17.16 -8.37 12.00
CA SER A 18 16.27 -7.37 11.44
C SER A 18 16.67 -7.08 10.00
N LEU A 19 15.72 -7.14 9.06
CA LEU A 19 16.01 -6.93 7.64
C LEU A 19 16.81 -5.62 7.43
N PRO A 20 17.75 -5.60 6.47
CA PRO A 20 18.41 -4.36 6.06
C PRO A 20 17.36 -3.28 5.73
N GLN A 21 17.69 -2.02 6.00
CA GLN A 21 16.74 -0.91 5.81
C GLN A 21 16.26 -0.78 4.36
N GLU A 22 17.13 -1.09 3.39
CA GLU A 22 16.77 -1.12 1.97
C GLU A 22 15.72 -2.19 1.67
N GLN A 23 15.87 -3.39 2.22
CA GLN A 23 14.90 -4.47 2.06
C GLN A 23 13.56 -4.14 2.72
N LYS A 24 13.58 -3.48 3.88
CA LYS A 24 12.36 -3.00 4.56
C LYS A 24 11.62 -1.97 3.71
N LYS A 25 12.36 -1.02 3.12
CA LYS A 25 11.78 -0.02 2.21
C LYS A 25 11.22 -0.66 0.94
N GLU A 26 11.93 -1.61 0.35
CA GLU A 26 11.43 -2.33 -0.82
C GLU A 26 10.15 -3.11 -0.49
N ASN A 27 10.11 -3.79 0.65
CA ASN A 27 8.92 -4.51 1.10
C ASN A 27 7.73 -3.56 1.33
N ALA A 28 7.97 -2.36 1.88
CA ALA A 28 6.95 -1.33 2.01
C ALA A 28 6.41 -0.90 0.64
N LEU A 29 7.28 -0.63 -0.33
CA LEU A 29 6.87 -0.28 -1.69
C LEU A 29 6.11 -1.42 -2.39
N ARG A 30 6.49 -2.68 -2.15
CA ARG A 30 5.77 -3.85 -2.67
C ARG A 30 4.35 -3.93 -2.09
N SER A 31 4.17 -3.65 -0.80
CA SER A 31 2.83 -3.65 -0.19
C SER A 31 1.89 -2.61 -0.80
N ILE A 32 2.39 -1.40 -1.07
CA ILE A 32 1.63 -0.34 -1.77
C ILE A 32 1.30 -0.78 -3.19
N SER A 33 2.28 -1.34 -3.92
CA SER A 33 2.08 -1.83 -5.28
C SER A 33 0.99 -2.90 -5.36
N HIS A 34 0.98 -3.82 -4.39
CA HIS A 34 -0.04 -4.86 -4.30
C HIS A 34 -1.44 -4.25 -4.06
N ALA A 35 -1.58 -3.36 -3.07
CA ALA A 35 -2.86 -2.69 -2.79
C ALA A 35 -3.37 -1.89 -3.99
N LEU A 36 -2.49 -1.19 -4.69
CA LEU A 36 -2.81 -0.46 -5.93
C LEU A 36 -3.33 -1.40 -7.01
N ASN A 37 -2.61 -2.49 -7.28
CA ASN A 37 -2.99 -3.44 -8.33
C ASN A 37 -4.34 -4.11 -8.04
N GLU A 38 -4.56 -4.56 -6.82
CA GLU A 38 -5.83 -5.17 -6.43
C GLU A 38 -6.99 -4.18 -6.56
N THR A 39 -6.76 -2.91 -6.20
CA THR A 39 -7.76 -1.85 -6.38
C THR A 39 -8.05 -1.58 -7.86
N CYS A 40 -7.03 -1.55 -8.72
CA CYS A 40 -7.22 -1.42 -10.18
C CYS A 40 -8.08 -2.55 -10.72
N LEU A 41 -7.78 -3.78 -10.32
CA LEU A 41 -8.49 -4.96 -10.79
C LEU A 41 -9.94 -4.92 -10.30
N TYR A 42 -10.19 -4.51 -9.05
CA TYR A 42 -11.55 -4.31 -8.53
C TYR A 42 -12.34 -3.30 -9.37
N TYR A 43 -11.78 -2.12 -9.65
CA TYR A 43 -12.47 -1.11 -10.46
C TYR A 43 -12.71 -1.57 -11.90
N ARG A 44 -11.71 -2.20 -12.53
CA ARG A 44 -11.85 -2.79 -13.87
C ARG A 44 -12.99 -3.81 -13.93
N ASP A 45 -13.10 -4.66 -12.92
CA ASP A 45 -14.15 -5.67 -12.89
C ASP A 45 -15.53 -5.01 -12.69
N GLY A 46 -15.65 -3.96 -11.87
CA GLY A 46 -16.86 -3.14 -11.80
C GLY A 46 -17.26 -2.51 -13.14
N GLU A 47 -16.30 -1.96 -13.89
CA GLU A 47 -16.52 -1.42 -15.24
C GLU A 47 -16.99 -2.49 -16.25
N ASN A 48 -16.58 -3.75 -16.06
CA ASN A 48 -17.01 -4.88 -16.87
C ASN A 48 -18.38 -5.47 -16.45
N GLY A 49 -19.08 -4.83 -15.50
CA GLY A 49 -20.41 -5.22 -15.05
C GLY A 49 -20.44 -6.28 -13.95
N TYR A 50 -19.30 -6.58 -13.31
CA TYR A 50 -19.29 -7.40 -12.10
C TYR A 50 -19.87 -6.62 -10.91
N LEU A 51 -20.66 -7.30 -10.10
CA LEU A 51 -21.22 -6.71 -8.88
C LEU A 51 -20.14 -6.49 -7.82
N PRO A 52 -20.32 -5.52 -6.90
CA PRO A 52 -19.42 -5.31 -5.77
C PRO A 52 -19.18 -6.59 -4.95
N ASP A 53 -17.92 -6.94 -4.76
CA ASP A 53 -17.49 -8.09 -3.99
C ASP A 53 -17.00 -7.65 -2.60
N ARG A 54 -17.81 -7.91 -1.57
CA ARG A 54 -17.53 -7.51 -0.18
C ARG A 54 -16.33 -8.25 0.43
N ASP A 55 -16.05 -9.49 0.01
CA ASP A 55 -14.87 -10.21 0.51
C ASP A 55 -13.60 -9.61 -0.07
N ARG A 56 -13.66 -9.18 -1.34
CA ARG A 56 -12.56 -8.46 -1.98
C ARG A 56 -12.33 -7.08 -1.37
N GLU A 57 -13.39 -6.32 -1.10
CA GLU A 57 -13.31 -5.04 -0.38
C GLU A 57 -12.66 -5.20 0.99
N LYS A 58 -13.05 -6.22 1.75
CA LYS A 58 -12.42 -6.56 3.03
C LYS A 58 -10.93 -6.87 2.87
N MET A 59 -10.52 -7.48 1.77
CA MET A 59 -9.09 -7.67 1.49
C MET A 59 -8.38 -6.37 1.14
N LEU A 60 -9.02 -5.47 0.39
CA LEU A 60 -8.48 -4.14 0.11
C LEU A 60 -8.23 -3.35 1.40
N VAL A 61 -9.14 -3.39 2.38
CA VAL A 61 -8.90 -2.80 3.72
C VAL A 61 -7.57 -3.30 4.29
N LYS A 62 -7.37 -4.62 4.37
CA LYS A 62 -6.15 -5.21 4.94
C LYS A 62 -4.88 -4.81 4.19
N TYR A 63 -4.94 -4.79 2.86
CA TYR A 63 -3.78 -4.42 2.04
C TYR A 63 -3.41 -2.95 2.24
N TRP A 64 -4.38 -2.05 2.28
CA TRP A 64 -4.16 -0.63 2.49
C TRP A 64 -3.66 -0.32 3.91
N SER A 65 -4.23 -0.95 4.95
CA SER A 65 -3.73 -0.79 6.33
C SER A 65 -2.31 -1.35 6.50
N ALA A 66 -2.00 -2.50 5.89
CA ALA A 66 -0.65 -3.06 5.92
C ALA A 66 0.36 -2.15 5.21
N ALA A 67 -0.03 -1.55 4.08
CA ALA A 67 0.80 -0.59 3.36
C ALA A 67 1.08 0.68 4.18
N ALA A 68 0.07 1.21 4.88
CA ALA A 68 0.22 2.36 5.77
C ALA A 68 1.30 2.12 6.85
N ILE A 69 1.20 0.99 7.55
CA ILE A 69 2.18 0.60 8.58
C ILE A 69 3.58 0.46 7.99
N ALA A 70 3.69 -0.19 6.82
CA ALA A 70 4.99 -0.48 6.21
C ALA A 70 5.71 0.79 5.74
N ILE A 71 4.98 1.78 5.22
CA ILE A 71 5.57 3.00 4.65
C ILE A 71 5.77 4.13 5.67
N GLN A 72 5.13 4.06 6.84
CA GLN A 72 5.13 5.11 7.89
C GLN A 72 6.52 5.72 8.19
N ARG A 73 7.57 4.90 8.21
CA ARG A 73 8.94 5.36 8.51
C ARG A 73 9.65 6.08 7.36
N TYR A 74 9.13 5.95 6.14
CA TYR A 74 9.76 6.45 4.92
C TYR A 74 9.00 7.62 4.31
N ASP A 75 7.66 7.58 4.39
CA ASP A 75 6.76 8.62 3.91
C ASP A 75 5.51 8.65 4.81
N PRO A 76 5.52 9.46 5.89
CA PRO A 76 4.40 9.54 6.83
C PRO A 76 3.11 10.05 6.19
N ASP A 77 3.21 10.96 5.23
CA ASP A 77 2.04 11.54 4.55
C ASP A 77 1.37 10.46 3.68
N LEU A 78 2.17 9.70 2.92
CA LEU A 78 1.65 8.56 2.15
C LEU A 78 1.08 7.48 3.07
N ALA A 79 1.64 7.27 4.26
CA ALA A 79 1.08 6.34 5.24
C ALA A 79 -0.32 6.76 5.68
N VAL A 80 -0.53 8.05 5.97
CA VAL A 80 -1.86 8.60 6.28
C VAL A 80 -2.81 8.41 5.10
N THR A 81 -2.38 8.69 3.87
CA THR A 81 -3.23 8.45 2.69
C THR A 81 -3.60 6.97 2.54
N CYS A 82 -2.66 6.04 2.78
CA CYS A 82 -2.95 4.60 2.76
C CYS A 82 -3.93 4.19 3.85
N ASP A 83 -3.82 4.77 5.04
CA ASP A 83 -4.72 4.48 6.17
C ASP A 83 -6.14 4.97 5.87
N LEU A 84 -6.29 6.22 5.41
CA LEU A 84 -7.57 6.77 4.95
C LEU A 84 -8.16 5.97 3.77
N LYS A 85 -7.30 5.46 2.87
CA LYS A 85 -7.77 4.57 1.79
C LYS A 85 -8.30 3.26 2.34
N SER A 86 -7.73 2.75 3.44
CA SER A 86 -8.26 1.56 4.12
C SER A 86 -9.62 1.83 4.74
N GLU A 87 -9.82 3.00 5.38
CA GLU A 87 -11.11 3.43 5.92
C GLU A 87 -12.18 3.59 4.83
N PHE A 88 -11.80 4.13 3.67
CA PHE A 88 -12.68 4.18 2.50
C PHE A 88 -13.24 2.80 2.13
N TRP A 89 -12.41 1.75 2.17
CA TRP A 89 -12.87 0.40 1.86
C TRP A 89 -13.72 -0.25 2.96
N VAL A 90 -13.68 0.28 4.19
CA VAL A 90 -14.58 -0.18 5.28
C VAL A 90 -16.00 0.28 5.01
N ASN A 91 -16.17 1.54 4.57
CA ASN A 91 -17.48 2.07 4.21
C ASN A 91 -17.36 3.16 3.12
N PRO A 92 -17.41 2.77 1.83
CA PRO A 92 -17.27 3.71 0.72
C PRO A 92 -18.38 4.76 0.68
N ASP A 93 -19.57 4.44 1.17
CA ASP A 93 -20.75 5.31 1.13
C ASP A 93 -20.59 6.56 2.02
N ASN A 94 -19.63 6.56 2.94
CA ASN A 94 -19.30 7.70 3.79
C ASN A 94 -18.43 8.75 3.09
N PHE A 95 -17.92 8.47 1.88
CA PHE A 95 -17.00 9.34 1.17
C PHE A 95 -17.64 9.82 -0.13
N ASN A 96 -17.83 11.12 -0.26
CA ASN A 96 -18.20 11.70 -1.55
C ASN A 96 -16.96 11.92 -2.43
N TYR A 97 -17.17 12.35 -3.68
CA TYR A 97 -16.07 12.60 -4.61
C TYR A 97 -15.10 13.69 -4.13
N ASP A 98 -15.64 14.76 -3.53
CA ASP A 98 -14.85 15.89 -3.01
C ASP A 98 -13.99 15.44 -1.80
N ASP A 99 -14.48 14.52 -0.98
CA ASP A 99 -13.72 13.90 0.11
C ASP A 99 -12.56 13.06 -0.45
N ILE A 100 -12.82 12.27 -1.50
CA ILE A 100 -11.80 11.43 -2.16
C ILE A 100 -10.67 12.28 -2.75
N GLU A 101 -11.03 13.41 -3.39
CA GLU A 101 -10.07 14.33 -3.99
C GLU A 101 -9.30 15.11 -2.91
N SER A 102 -9.99 15.70 -1.93
CA SER A 102 -9.39 16.53 -0.88
C SER A 102 -8.47 15.73 0.05
N LEU A 103 -8.82 14.49 0.37
CA LEU A 103 -7.99 13.59 1.18
C LEU A 103 -6.84 12.95 0.38
N GLY A 104 -6.80 13.15 -0.95
CA GLY A 104 -5.75 12.59 -1.81
C GLY A 104 -5.78 11.06 -1.91
N ILE A 105 -6.88 10.42 -1.49
CA ILE A 105 -7.05 8.97 -1.52
C ILE A 105 -7.45 8.45 -2.92
N GLY A 106 -7.52 9.34 -3.91
CA GLY A 106 -7.68 8.96 -5.31
C GLY A 106 -6.58 7.99 -5.77
N LEU A 107 -6.96 6.94 -6.51
CA LEU A 107 -6.02 5.88 -6.92
C LEU A 107 -4.85 6.44 -7.75
N ASN A 108 -5.11 7.45 -8.58
CA ASN A 108 -4.08 8.12 -9.37
C ASN A 108 -3.11 8.91 -8.49
N THR A 109 -3.61 9.64 -7.49
CA THR A 109 -2.81 10.42 -6.55
C THR A 109 -1.84 9.55 -5.76
N VAL A 110 -2.34 8.45 -5.19
CA VAL A 110 -1.51 7.48 -4.46
C VAL A 110 -0.46 6.86 -5.38
N ARG A 111 -0.87 6.49 -6.61
CA ARG A 111 0.03 5.94 -7.62
C ARG A 111 1.15 6.92 -7.96
N GLU A 112 0.86 8.19 -8.21
CA GLU A 112 1.88 9.20 -8.52
C GLU A 112 2.91 9.36 -7.41
N THR A 113 2.45 9.38 -6.15
CA THR A 113 3.34 9.46 -4.98
C THR A 113 4.21 8.21 -4.87
N TYR A 114 3.63 7.02 -5.07
CA TYR A 114 4.38 5.76 -5.16
C TYR A 114 5.46 5.78 -6.25
N TRP A 115 5.16 6.25 -7.46
CA TRP A 115 6.15 6.36 -8.55
C TRP A 115 7.29 7.32 -8.21
N ARG A 116 7.00 8.42 -7.50
CA ARG A 116 8.02 9.37 -7.04
C ARG A 116 9.00 8.71 -6.06
N LEU A 117 8.50 7.85 -5.17
CA LEU A 117 9.32 7.10 -4.21
C LEU A 117 10.20 6.03 -4.87
N LEU A 118 9.70 5.38 -5.92
CA LEU A 118 10.48 4.43 -6.73
C LEU A 118 11.58 5.11 -7.54
N ASN A 119 11.26 6.23 -8.18
CA ASN A 119 12.12 6.90 -9.16
C ASN A 119 12.35 8.37 -8.82
N PRO A 120 13.10 8.68 -7.73
CA PRO A 120 13.30 10.06 -7.28
C PRO A 120 13.98 10.96 -8.33
N ARG A 121 14.68 10.38 -9.31
CA ARG A 121 15.37 11.12 -10.39
C ARG A 121 14.59 11.20 -11.72
N GLY A 122 13.44 10.51 -11.85
CA GLY A 122 12.74 10.29 -13.12
C GLY A 122 11.38 11.00 -13.28
N HIS A 123 10.88 11.69 -12.24
CA HIS A 123 9.49 12.15 -12.13
C HIS A 123 9.04 13.15 -13.23
N ASN A 124 9.98 13.76 -13.95
CA ASN A 124 9.68 14.82 -14.92
C ASN A 124 9.18 14.31 -16.30
N LYS A 125 9.28 13.00 -16.61
CA LYS A 125 8.89 12.46 -17.94
C LYS A 125 7.48 11.85 -18.00
N LEU A 126 6.95 11.31 -16.91
CA LEU A 126 5.68 10.55 -16.92
C LEU A 126 4.42 11.45 -16.97
N ARG A 127 4.55 12.73 -16.58
CA ARG A 127 3.46 13.71 -16.61
C ARG A 127 2.96 14.02 -18.04
N ASN A 128 3.82 13.83 -19.05
CA ASN A 128 3.55 14.18 -20.44
C ASN A 128 2.93 13.04 -21.27
N VAL A 129 3.03 11.79 -20.81
CA VAL A 129 2.51 10.62 -21.55
C VAL A 129 1.04 10.37 -21.26
N ARG A 130 0.59 10.61 -20.02
CA ARG A 130 -0.79 10.33 -19.59
C ARG A 130 -1.82 11.42 -19.89
N ARG A 131 -1.40 12.61 -20.34
CA ARG A 131 -2.31 13.70 -20.78
C ARG A 131 -2.73 13.57 -22.25
N ARG A 132 -2.33 12.50 -22.95
CA ARG A 132 -2.61 12.26 -24.37
C ARG A 132 -3.56 11.09 -24.62
N GLN A 133 -4.21 10.56 -23.57
CA GLN A 133 -5.26 9.55 -23.68
C GLN A 133 -6.53 10.09 -23.04
#